data_AF-A9B9J4-F1
#
_entry.id   AF-A9B9J4-F1
#
_cell.length_a   1.000
_cell.length_b   1.000
_cell.length_c   1.000
_cell.angle_alpha   90.00
_cell.angle_beta   90.00
_cell.angle_gamma   90.00
#
_symmetry.space_group_name_H-M   'P 1'
#
loop_
_entity.id
_entity.type
_entity.pdbx_description
1 polymer ?
#
loop_
_entity_poly.entity_id
_entity_poly.type
_entity_poly.pdbx_seq_one_letter_code
_entity_poly.pdbx_strand_id
1 'polypeptide(L)'
;MGFRGNNERTFAEYVELDIAVNDDSPNAYIYKRLDSETNKPVRERTWYVGIPIPNKCNGKRLSLRTSDLSNAKKKALQKVVNIMSDLDQGVDVCGSKVQVMIDEFLSKKFINVRPEMMGKKEGGSKSITKDRYDNIKGKLKNYFIPFVGANTIATNLKPKEF
;
A
#
# COMPACT_ATOMS: atom_id res chain seq x y z
N MET A 1 6.35 -19.79 -6.66
CA MET A 1 6.09 -20.34 -5.31
C MET A 1 6.95 -19.57 -4.30
N GLY A 2 6.36 -18.63 -3.57
CA GLY A 2 7.07 -17.78 -2.59
C GLY A 2 7.07 -18.42 -1.20
N PHE A 3 8.26 -18.56 -0.62
CA PHE A 3 8.55 -19.21 0.66
C PHE A 3 7.59 -18.84 1.80
N ARG A 4 6.91 -19.85 2.36
CA ARG A 4 6.32 -19.82 3.71
C ARG A 4 7.47 -19.85 4.75
N GLY A 5 8.15 -18.72 4.93
CA GLY A 5 9.22 -18.60 5.92
C GLY A 5 8.66 -18.57 7.35
N ASN A 6 9.07 -19.53 8.19
CA ASN A 6 8.95 -19.58 9.66
C ASN A 6 7.97 -18.59 10.31
N ASN A 7 6.68 -18.99 10.39
CA ASN A 7 5.62 -18.20 11.03
C ASN A 7 5.86 -17.96 12.53
N GLU A 8 6.65 -18.81 13.21
CA GLU A 8 6.96 -18.70 14.64
C GLU A 8 7.75 -17.43 15.00
N ARG A 9 8.47 -16.82 14.04
CA ARG A 9 9.27 -15.61 14.30
C ARG A 9 8.51 -14.30 14.03
N THR A 10 7.33 -14.34 13.42
CA THR A 10 6.66 -13.12 12.90
C THR A 10 5.37 -12.76 13.62
N PHE A 11 4.66 -13.71 14.21
CA PHE A 11 3.32 -13.48 14.78
C PHE A 11 3.23 -13.92 16.24
N ALA A 12 2.53 -13.12 17.04
CA ALA A 12 2.29 -13.43 18.45
C ALA A 12 1.09 -14.36 18.61
N GLU A 13 0.08 -14.20 17.75
CA GLU A 13 -1.09 -15.07 17.61
C GLU A 13 -1.45 -15.16 16.13
N TYR A 14 -1.96 -16.31 15.69
CA TYR A 14 -2.36 -16.58 14.30
C TYR A 14 -3.63 -17.44 14.28
N VAL A 15 -4.59 -17.08 13.43
CA VAL A 15 -5.82 -17.83 13.20
C VAL A 15 -6.16 -17.80 11.72
N GLU A 16 -6.26 -18.97 11.10
CA GLU A 16 -6.73 -19.10 9.71
C GLU A 16 -8.25 -18.92 9.64
N LEU A 17 -8.74 -18.36 8.52
CA LEU A 17 -10.16 -18.20 8.24
C LEU A 17 -10.58 -19.19 7.14
N ASP A 18 -11.81 -19.68 7.18
CA ASP A 18 -12.35 -20.59 6.17
C ASP A 18 -12.83 -19.84 4.91
N ILE A 19 -12.05 -18.86 4.44
CA ILE A 19 -12.35 -18.08 3.25
C ILE A 19 -11.06 -17.73 2.50
N ALA A 20 -11.05 -17.98 1.19
CA ALA A 20 -9.98 -17.59 0.27
C ALA A 20 -10.53 -16.65 -0.80
N VAL A 21 -9.70 -15.75 -1.32
CA VAL A 21 -10.12 -14.77 -2.33
C VAL A 21 -10.59 -15.44 -3.63
N ASN A 22 -9.95 -16.55 -4.00
CA ASN A 22 -10.30 -17.43 -5.10
C ASN A 22 -9.74 -18.83 -4.82
N ASP A 23 -10.11 -19.82 -5.65
CA ASP A 23 -9.71 -21.22 -5.46
C ASP A 23 -8.20 -21.46 -5.52
N ASP A 24 -7.47 -20.61 -6.26
CA ASP A 24 -6.00 -20.69 -6.38
C ASP A 24 -5.25 -19.97 -5.25
N SER A 25 -5.96 -19.24 -4.38
CA SER A 25 -5.35 -18.50 -3.28
C SER A 25 -5.43 -19.31 -1.99
N PRO A 26 -4.38 -19.26 -1.14
CA PRO A 26 -4.51 -19.68 0.24
C PRO A 26 -5.61 -18.89 0.96
N ASN A 27 -6.14 -19.49 2.03
CA ASN A 27 -7.09 -18.86 2.92
C ASN A 27 -6.55 -17.56 3.51
N ALA A 28 -7.46 -16.62 3.74
CA ALA A 28 -7.21 -15.45 4.55
C ALA A 28 -6.96 -15.84 6.00
N TYR A 29 -6.24 -15.01 6.73
CA TYR A 29 -5.89 -15.27 8.12
C TYR A 29 -5.89 -13.98 8.92
N ILE A 30 -6.13 -14.08 10.23
CA ILE A 30 -5.92 -12.99 11.17
C ILE A 30 -4.74 -13.29 12.07
N TYR A 31 -4.01 -12.25 12.45
CA TYR A 31 -2.82 -12.39 13.26
C TYR A 31 -2.58 -11.17 14.14
N LYS A 32 -1.78 -11.37 15.19
CA LYS A 32 -1.19 -10.28 15.98
C LYS A 32 0.29 -10.19 15.71
N ARG A 33 0.78 -8.96 15.63
CA ARG A 33 2.19 -8.66 15.39
C ARG A 33 3.02 -8.80 16.67
N LEU A 34 4.23 -9.34 16.54
CA LEU A 34 5.21 -9.37 17.64
C LEU A 34 5.82 -7.99 17.88
N ASP A 35 6.07 -7.25 16.81
CA ASP A 35 6.82 -5.98 16.75
C ASP A 35 5.95 -4.72 16.98
N SER A 36 4.64 -4.87 17.17
CA SER A 36 3.70 -3.76 17.35
C SER A 36 3.03 -3.82 18.72
N GLU A 37 2.76 -2.65 19.30
CA GLU A 37 2.12 -2.53 20.63
C GLU A 37 2.87 -3.35 21.70
N THR A 38 4.20 -3.28 21.69
CA THR A 38 5.08 -4.03 22.62
C THR A 38 4.87 -3.63 24.07
N ASN A 39 4.32 -2.44 24.31
CA ASN A 39 3.88 -1.95 25.61
C ASN A 39 2.61 -2.63 26.15
N LYS A 40 1.91 -3.44 25.34
CA LYS A 40 0.70 -4.16 25.74
C LYS A 40 0.90 -5.68 25.75
N PRO A 41 0.19 -6.41 26.63
CA PRO A 41 0.15 -7.86 26.58
C PRO A 41 -0.46 -8.32 25.25
N VAL A 42 -0.02 -9.47 24.73
CA VAL A 42 -0.44 -10.00 23.41
C VAL A 42 -1.96 -10.05 23.27
N ARG A 43 -2.70 -10.39 24.34
CA ARG A 43 -4.17 -10.46 24.33
C ARG A 43 -4.85 -9.14 23.96
N GLU A 44 -4.28 -8.01 24.37
CA GLU A 44 -4.85 -6.66 24.17
C GLU A 44 -4.37 -5.99 22.88
N ARG A 45 -3.44 -6.60 22.15
CA ARG A 45 -2.93 -6.04 20.90
C ARG A 45 -4.00 -6.10 19.80
N THR A 46 -3.91 -5.14 18.89
CA THR A 46 -4.77 -5.09 17.72
C THR A 46 -4.57 -6.28 16.78
N TRP A 47 -5.67 -6.89 16.33
CA TRP A 47 -5.67 -7.88 15.25
C TRP A 47 -5.44 -7.24 13.88
N TYR A 48 -4.74 -7.98 13.03
CA TYR A 48 -4.54 -7.69 11.61
C TYR A 48 -5.13 -8.82 10.78
N VAL A 49 -5.53 -8.52 9.55
CA VAL A 49 -5.92 -9.52 8.54
C VAL A 49 -4.89 -9.55 7.43
N GLY A 50 -4.46 -10.75 7.05
CA GLY A 50 -3.69 -11.05 5.86
C GLY A 50 -4.59 -11.73 4.84
N ILE A 51 -4.65 -11.16 3.65
CA ILE A 51 -5.49 -11.62 2.54
C ILE A 51 -4.53 -11.94 1.38
N PRO A 52 -4.18 -13.22 1.19
CA PRO A 52 -3.36 -13.64 0.07
C PRO A 52 -4.09 -13.32 -1.25
N ILE A 53 -3.34 -12.83 -2.23
CA ILE A 53 -3.87 -12.51 -3.57
C ILE A 53 -2.93 -13.16 -4.59
N PRO A 54 -3.44 -13.97 -5.54
CA PRO A 54 -2.61 -14.63 -6.55
C PRO A 54 -1.76 -13.62 -7.30
N ASN A 55 -0.54 -14.02 -7.68
CA ASN A 55 0.40 -13.19 -8.46
C ASN A 55 0.85 -11.87 -7.79
N LYS A 56 0.47 -11.60 -6.53
CA LYS A 56 0.96 -10.47 -5.73
C LYS A 56 1.73 -10.99 -4.52
N CYS A 57 3.06 -10.82 -4.51
CA CYS A 57 3.98 -11.50 -3.58
C CYS A 57 3.57 -11.52 -2.10
N ASN A 58 2.94 -10.47 -1.56
CA ASN A 58 2.63 -10.35 -0.13
C ASN A 58 1.13 -10.21 0.17
N GLY A 59 0.25 -10.31 -0.83
CA GLY A 59 -1.19 -10.05 -0.68
C GLY A 59 -1.50 -8.67 -0.09
N LYS A 60 -2.67 -8.55 0.54
CA LYS A 60 -3.11 -7.35 1.28
C LYS A 60 -3.07 -7.61 2.78
N ARG A 61 -2.50 -6.68 3.54
CA ARG A 61 -2.49 -6.71 5.02
C ARG A 61 -3.15 -5.46 5.58
N LEU A 62 -4.07 -5.62 6.53
CA LEU A 62 -4.86 -4.51 7.09
C LEU A 62 -5.01 -4.67 8.60
N SER A 63 -5.02 -3.55 9.33
CA SER A 63 -5.39 -3.54 10.76
C SER A 63 -6.90 -3.61 10.92
N LEU A 64 -7.38 -4.45 11.85
CA LEU A 64 -8.81 -4.59 12.19
C LEU A 64 -9.24 -3.65 13.34
N ARG A 65 -8.28 -2.97 13.98
CA ARG A 65 -8.48 -2.00 15.07
C ARG A 65 -9.37 -2.54 16.19
N THR A 66 -9.17 -3.80 16.57
CA THR A 66 -9.86 -4.46 17.68
C THR A 66 -8.95 -5.55 18.25
N SER A 67 -9.04 -5.76 19.56
CA SER A 67 -8.38 -6.85 20.29
C SER A 67 -9.26 -8.10 20.40
N ASP A 68 -10.58 -7.94 20.23
CA ASP A 68 -11.55 -9.02 20.43
C ASP A 68 -11.57 -9.97 19.24
N LEU A 69 -11.35 -11.27 19.50
CA LEU A 69 -11.26 -12.28 18.44
C LEU A 69 -12.55 -12.41 17.62
N SER A 70 -13.72 -12.44 18.28
CA SER A 70 -15.01 -12.58 17.59
C SER A 70 -15.31 -11.39 16.67
N ASN A 71 -15.03 -10.17 17.15
CA ASN A 71 -15.19 -8.95 16.36
C ASN A 71 -14.15 -8.88 15.22
N ALA A 72 -12.91 -9.29 15.49
CA ALA A 72 -11.85 -9.39 14.50
C ALA A 72 -12.26 -10.34 13.36
N LYS A 73 -12.78 -11.54 13.67
CA LYS A 73 -13.28 -12.48 12.65
C LYS A 73 -14.37 -11.87 11.78
N LYS A 74 -15.40 -11.24 12.38
CA LYS A 74 -16.48 -10.57 11.62
C LYS A 74 -15.95 -9.49 10.68
N LYS A 75 -15.08 -8.61 11.20
CA LYS A 75 -14.45 -7.54 10.39
C LYS A 75 -13.56 -8.10 9.29
N ALA A 76 -12.81 -9.16 9.57
CA ALA A 76 -11.93 -9.80 8.61
C ALA A 76 -12.74 -10.41 7.44
N LEU A 77 -13.81 -11.15 7.74
CA LEU A 77 -14.71 -11.69 6.71
C LEU A 77 -15.27 -10.59 5.81
N GLN A 78 -15.77 -9.50 6.40
CA GLN A 78 -16.29 -8.37 5.62
C GLN A 78 -15.19 -7.73 4.74
N LYS A 79 -13.95 -7.63 5.22
CA LYS A 79 -12.83 -7.11 4.43
C LYS A 79 -12.44 -8.04 3.28
N VAL A 80 -12.46 -9.35 3.50
CA VAL A 80 -12.19 -10.33 2.44
C VAL A 80 -13.25 -10.25 1.34
N VAL A 81 -14.54 -10.22 1.70
CA VAL A 81 -15.65 -10.11 0.73
C VAL A 81 -15.55 -8.81 -0.09
N ASN A 82 -15.20 -7.69 0.54
CA ASN A 82 -15.00 -6.45 -0.20
C ASN A 82 -13.84 -6.55 -1.20
N ILE A 83 -12.73 -7.18 -0.81
CA ILE A 83 -11.58 -7.37 -1.71
C ILE A 83 -11.92 -8.33 -2.86
N MET A 84 -12.72 -9.38 -2.61
CA MET A 84 -13.21 -10.26 -3.68
C MET A 84 -14.01 -9.45 -4.71
N SER A 85 -14.97 -8.65 -4.25
CA SER A 85 -15.78 -7.79 -5.13
C SER A 85 -14.93 -6.77 -5.91
N ASP A 86 -13.94 -6.17 -5.26
CA ASP A 86 -13.00 -5.25 -5.93
C ASP A 86 -12.22 -5.99 -7.04
N LEU A 87 -11.73 -7.20 -6.76
CA LEU A 87 -11.00 -8.02 -7.72
C LEU A 87 -11.88 -8.48 -8.89
N ASP A 88 -13.13 -8.87 -8.63
CA ASP A 88 -14.11 -9.24 -9.66
C ASP A 88 -14.41 -8.06 -10.61
N GLN A 89 -14.37 -6.82 -10.08
CA GLN A 89 -14.49 -5.59 -10.86
C GLN A 89 -13.18 -5.18 -11.57
N GLY A 90 -12.10 -5.96 -11.43
CA GLY A 90 -10.80 -5.67 -12.03
C GLY A 90 -10.01 -4.56 -11.34
N VAL A 91 -10.32 -4.24 -10.08
CA VAL A 91 -9.60 -3.22 -9.29
C VAL A 91 -8.29 -3.79 -8.77
N ASP A 92 -7.17 -3.09 -9.00
CA ASP A 92 -5.87 -3.51 -8.44
C ASP A 92 -5.75 -3.17 -6.94
N VAL A 93 -6.27 -4.01 -6.07
CA VAL A 93 -6.27 -3.80 -4.59
C VAL A 93 -4.87 -3.68 -3.95
N CYS A 94 -3.82 -4.14 -4.64
CA CYS A 94 -2.43 -4.10 -4.17
C CYS A 94 -1.61 -2.95 -4.79
N GLY A 95 -2.20 -2.14 -5.67
CA GLY A 95 -1.48 -1.07 -6.35
C GLY A 95 -1.05 0.08 -5.42
N SER A 96 -0.03 0.81 -5.83
CA SER A 96 0.44 2.01 -5.13
C SER A 96 -0.60 3.12 -5.22
N LYS A 97 -0.80 3.84 -4.12
CA LYS A 97 -1.66 5.03 -4.10
C LYS A 97 -1.05 6.15 -4.93
N VAL A 98 -1.89 7.00 -5.52
CA VAL A 98 -1.47 8.19 -6.29
C VAL A 98 -0.55 9.09 -5.48
N GLN A 99 -0.84 9.31 -4.19
CA GLN A 99 0.04 10.09 -3.31
C GLN A 99 1.46 9.50 -3.26
N VAL A 100 1.57 8.18 -3.04
CA VAL A 100 2.86 7.48 -2.94
C VAL A 100 3.61 7.53 -4.27
N MET A 101 2.91 7.31 -5.38
CA MET A 101 3.48 7.40 -6.73
C MET A 101 4.05 8.80 -7.01
N ILE A 102 3.34 9.86 -6.58
CA ILE A 102 3.80 11.24 -6.76
C ILE A 102 4.99 11.55 -5.88
N ASP A 103 4.99 11.13 -4.62
CA ASP A 103 6.12 11.36 -3.71
C ASP A 103 7.39 10.62 -4.20
N GLU A 104 7.25 9.41 -4.75
CA GLU A 104 8.36 8.69 -5.41
C GLU A 104 8.85 9.41 -6.68
N PHE A 105 7.92 9.88 -7.52
CA PHE A 105 8.24 10.65 -8.73
C PHE A 105 9.01 11.93 -8.37
N LEU A 106 8.55 12.67 -7.37
CA LEU A 106 9.20 13.90 -6.92
C LEU A 106 10.58 13.63 -6.34
N SER A 107 10.72 12.59 -5.52
CA SER A 107 12.02 12.15 -4.98
C SER A 107 13.02 11.84 -6.09
N LYS A 108 12.60 11.10 -7.12
CA LYS A 108 13.44 10.81 -8.30
C LYS A 108 13.76 12.06 -9.11
N LYS A 109 12.81 12.98 -9.25
CA LYS A 109 13.03 14.25 -9.97
C LYS A 109 13.96 15.19 -9.21
N PHE A 110 13.92 15.20 -7.88
CA PHE A 110 14.77 16.04 -7.04
C PHE A 110 16.27 15.79 -7.29
N ILE A 111 16.66 14.56 -7.58
CA ILE A 111 18.05 14.19 -7.94
C ILE A 111 18.57 15.02 -9.12
N ASN A 112 17.68 15.42 -10.04
CA ASN A 112 18.02 16.18 -11.24
C ASN A 112 17.95 17.70 -11.03
N VAL A 113 17.70 18.17 -9.80
CA VAL A 113 17.62 19.59 -9.48
C VAL A 113 19.02 20.17 -9.34
N ARG A 114 19.30 21.24 -10.09
CA ARG A 114 20.55 22.00 -10.01
C ARG A 114 20.56 22.89 -8.78
N PRO A 115 21.71 22.98 -8.08
CA PRO A 115 21.99 24.08 -7.17
C PRO A 115 21.87 25.43 -7.88
N GLU A 116 21.46 26.48 -7.16
CA GLU A 116 21.16 27.81 -7.73
C GLU A 116 22.36 28.43 -8.48
N MET A 117 23.58 28.15 -8.02
CA MET A 117 24.82 28.68 -8.63
C MET A 117 25.34 27.86 -9.82
N MET A 118 24.71 26.73 -10.17
CA MET A 118 25.23 25.80 -11.18
C MET A 118 24.64 26.07 -12.57
N GLY A 119 25.52 26.37 -13.52
CA GLY A 119 25.13 26.65 -14.92
C GLY A 119 24.60 25.41 -15.65
N LYS A 120 23.87 25.62 -16.76
CA LYS A 120 23.31 24.51 -17.57
C LYS A 120 24.39 23.56 -18.13
N LYS A 121 25.57 24.10 -18.47
CA LYS A 121 26.70 23.33 -19.01
C LYS A 121 27.44 22.52 -17.94
N GLU A 122 27.41 22.99 -16.69
CA GLU A 122 28.07 22.36 -15.53
C GLU A 122 27.19 21.30 -14.84
N GLY A 123 25.88 21.33 -15.14
CA GLY A 123 24.89 20.52 -14.44
C GLY A 123 25.00 19.01 -14.63
N GLY A 124 25.65 18.53 -15.69
CA GLY A 124 25.66 17.10 -16.02
C GLY A 124 24.24 16.53 -16.11
N SER A 125 23.93 15.54 -15.27
CA SER A 125 22.58 14.95 -15.15
C SER A 125 21.54 15.87 -14.49
N LYS A 126 21.99 16.92 -13.77
CA LYS A 126 21.12 17.90 -13.13
C LYS A 126 20.60 18.89 -14.19
N SER A 127 19.39 18.64 -14.66
CA SER A 127 18.78 19.32 -15.80
C SER A 127 17.64 20.28 -15.42
N ILE A 128 17.20 20.30 -14.16
CA ILE A 128 16.00 21.02 -13.70
C ILE A 128 16.41 22.14 -12.74
N THR A 129 15.82 23.34 -12.86
CA THR A 129 15.98 24.42 -11.87
C THR A 129 15.06 24.19 -10.67
N LYS A 130 15.43 24.74 -9.51
CA LYS A 130 14.61 24.66 -8.28
C LYS A 130 13.19 25.17 -8.51
N ASP A 131 13.03 26.35 -9.13
CA ASP A 131 11.72 26.92 -9.45
C ASP A 131 10.85 26.01 -10.32
N ARG A 132 11.46 25.34 -11.31
CA ARG A 132 10.74 24.41 -12.18
C ARG A 132 10.29 23.17 -11.41
N TYR A 133 11.14 22.65 -10.53
CA TYR A 133 10.78 21.55 -9.66
C TYR A 133 9.63 21.93 -8.72
N ASP A 134 9.69 23.11 -8.09
CA ASP A 134 8.65 23.58 -7.19
C ASP A 134 7.32 23.83 -7.92
N ASN A 135 7.35 24.33 -9.16
CA ASN A 135 6.16 24.45 -10.00
C ASN A 135 5.54 23.06 -10.31
N ILE A 136 6.36 22.07 -10.69
CA ILE A 136 5.88 20.69 -10.94
C ILE A 136 5.27 20.11 -9.66
N LYS A 137 5.97 20.25 -8.52
CA LYS A 137 5.49 19.79 -7.22
C LYS A 137 4.16 20.45 -6.84
N GLY A 138 4.05 21.77 -7.01
CA GLY A 138 2.82 22.52 -6.77
C GLY A 138 1.67 22.04 -7.66
N LYS A 139 1.93 21.83 -8.95
CA LYS A 139 0.92 21.31 -9.89
C LYS A 139 0.39 19.93 -9.49
N LEU A 140 1.30 19.02 -9.13
CA LEU A 140 0.91 17.67 -8.73
C LEU A 140 0.16 17.67 -7.39
N LYS A 141 0.63 18.42 -6.39
CA LYS A 141 0.03 18.44 -5.04
C LYS A 141 -1.28 19.24 -4.96
N ASN A 142 -1.38 20.36 -5.68
CA ASN A 142 -2.51 21.28 -5.53
C ASN A 142 -3.62 21.03 -6.56
N TYR A 143 -3.33 20.36 -7.68
CA TYR A 143 -4.33 20.14 -8.74
C TYR A 143 -4.54 18.66 -9.03
N PHE A 144 -3.47 17.92 -9.33
CA PHE A 144 -3.61 16.52 -9.74
C PHE A 144 -4.11 15.62 -8.60
N ILE A 145 -3.52 15.72 -7.40
CA ILE A 145 -3.95 14.92 -6.23
C ILE A 145 -5.40 15.21 -5.84
N PRO A 146 -5.84 16.48 -5.71
CA PRO A 146 -7.24 16.78 -5.42
C PRO A 146 -8.21 16.30 -6.51
N PHE A 147 -7.81 16.38 -7.79
CA PHE A 147 -8.64 15.94 -8.91
C PHE A 147 -8.83 14.42 -8.94
N VAL A 148 -7.75 13.66 -8.74
CA VAL A 148 -7.77 12.19 -8.84
C VAL A 148 -8.15 11.52 -7.52
N GLY A 149 -7.85 12.15 -6.39
CA GLY A 149 -7.95 11.58 -5.05
C GLY A 149 -6.63 10.93 -4.59
N ALA A 150 -6.14 11.34 -3.42
CA ALA A 150 -4.85 10.89 -2.87
C ALA A 150 -4.77 9.37 -2.61
N ASN A 151 -5.91 8.76 -2.27
CA ASN A 151 -6.02 7.34 -1.96
C ASN A 151 -6.35 6.46 -3.17
N THR A 152 -6.59 7.08 -4.33
CA THR A 152 -6.85 6.36 -5.58
C THR A 152 -5.63 5.53 -5.94
N ILE A 153 -5.88 4.34 -6.50
CA ILE A 153 -4.81 3.43 -6.89
C ILE A 153 -4.29 3.86 -8.27
N ALA A 154 -2.99 4.09 -8.36
CA ALA A 154 -2.33 4.64 -9.54
C ALA A 154 -2.52 3.80 -10.81
N THR A 155 -2.52 2.46 -10.68
CA THR A 155 -2.69 1.52 -11.78
C THR A 155 -4.10 1.51 -12.36
N ASN A 156 -5.08 2.03 -11.62
CA ASN A 156 -6.46 2.17 -12.08
C ASN A 156 -6.68 3.47 -12.88
N LEU A 157 -5.67 4.35 -12.99
CA LEU A 157 -5.77 5.55 -13.80
C LEU A 157 -5.72 5.18 -15.28
N LYS A 158 -6.88 5.22 -15.94
CA LYS A 158 -6.95 5.11 -17.39
C LYS A 158 -6.72 6.49 -18.02
N PRO A 159 -5.85 6.62 -19.03
CA PRO A 159 -5.81 7.82 -19.85
C PRO A 159 -7.22 8.08 -20.37
N LYS A 160 -7.68 9.33 -20.29
CA LYS A 160 -8.89 9.71 -21.02
C LYS A 160 -8.51 9.71 -22.50
N GLU A 161 -9.07 8.79 -23.28
CA GLU A 161 -8.98 8.85 -24.73
C GLU A 161 -9.74 10.11 -25.18
N PHE A 162 -9.08 10.94 -25.97
CA PHE A 162 -9.62 12.15 -26.58
C PHE A 162 -9.75 11.95 -28.08
#